data_AF-A0A485M8X4-F1
#
_entry.id   AF-A0A485M8X4-F1
#
_cell.length_a   1.000
_cell.length_b   1.000
_cell.length_c   1.000
_cell.angle_alpha   90.00
_cell.angle_beta   90.00
_cell.angle_gamma   90.00
#
_symmetry.space_group_name_H-M   'P 1'
#
loop_
_entity.id
_entity.type
_entity.pdbx_description
1 polymer ?
#
loop_
_entity_poly.entity_id
_entity_poly.type
_entity_poly.pdbx_seq_one_letter_code
_entity_poly.pdbx_strand_id
1 'polypeptide(L)'
;MGKIVIDRPHQIIAVGDSLTAGSQPGITDYAPYTGPNTRDLLPTSYPYVLSDLLSVSMGTRLIRNLGRGGSTTRDWLPGATWERADVPGFPLNGRPLDEILASRENIRVCLLMLGTNDVNSSVVPDFMMRRIGGVVGYEDDDFLKTRENLIIILTRLHEKGIVTYLAKIPPNRNRGGESLFGLDRLFFNRRGVQEKLDLYTRMVNARIDEIYASHPHIVRKGPDFYTLFKERSDVWSRDLMHLNTLGYRFMAWTWAELLRSEKIAIQV
;
A
#
# COMPACT_ATOMS: atom_id res chain seq x y z
N MET A 1 -26.22 -7.97 -2.74
CA MET A 1 -25.08 -8.19 -3.67
C MET A 1 -24.87 -9.68 -3.83
N GLY A 2 -24.64 -10.16 -5.05
CA GLY A 2 -24.34 -11.57 -5.30
C GLY A 2 -23.04 -12.01 -4.64
N LYS A 3 -22.91 -13.31 -4.37
CA LYS A 3 -21.69 -13.91 -3.82
C LYS A 3 -20.52 -13.68 -4.78
N ILE A 4 -19.41 -13.11 -4.29
CA ILE A 4 -18.20 -12.94 -5.10
C ILE A 4 -17.51 -14.30 -5.21
N VAL A 5 -17.22 -14.71 -6.45
CA VAL A 5 -16.56 -15.98 -6.76
C VAL A 5 -15.24 -15.68 -7.47
N ILE A 6 -14.18 -16.30 -6.98
CA ILE A 6 -12.83 -16.31 -7.53
C ILE A 6 -12.58 -17.70 -8.09
N ASP A 7 -12.62 -17.80 -9.42
CA ASP A 7 -12.55 -19.03 -10.21
C ASP A 7 -11.39 -19.02 -11.22
N ARG A 8 -10.67 -17.90 -11.35
CA ARG A 8 -9.56 -17.72 -12.29
C ARG A 8 -8.40 -16.92 -11.68
N PRO A 9 -7.18 -17.09 -12.20
CA PRO A 9 -6.03 -16.30 -11.77
C PRO A 9 -6.25 -14.79 -11.88
N HIS A 10 -5.59 -14.03 -11.02
CA HIS A 10 -5.54 -12.56 -11.04
C HIS A 10 -6.90 -11.83 -10.93
N GLN A 11 -7.97 -12.51 -10.51
CA GLN A 11 -9.24 -11.85 -10.20
C GLN A 11 -9.18 -11.06 -8.88
N ILE A 12 -8.12 -11.25 -8.09
CA ILE A 12 -7.76 -10.41 -6.95
C ILE A 12 -6.51 -9.63 -7.34
N ILE A 13 -6.53 -8.32 -7.12
CA ILE A 13 -5.36 -7.45 -7.24
C ILE A 13 -4.97 -6.90 -5.85
N ALA A 14 -3.69 -6.76 -5.60
CA ALA A 14 -3.16 -6.06 -4.42
C ALA A 14 -2.47 -4.78 -4.87
N VAL A 15 -2.99 -3.64 -4.41
CA VAL A 15 -2.52 -2.30 -4.77
C VAL A 15 -1.90 -1.63 -3.54
N GLY A 16 -0.72 -1.07 -3.71
CA GLY A 16 -0.10 -0.26 -2.66
C GLY A 16 1.31 0.16 -2.96
N ASP A 17 2.04 0.47 -1.89
CA ASP A 17 3.41 0.95 -1.92
C ASP A 17 4.45 -0.20 -1.76
N SER A 18 5.63 0.12 -1.22
CA SER A 18 6.70 -0.84 -0.94
C SER A 18 6.29 -1.95 0.04
N LEU A 19 5.33 -1.69 0.94
CA LEU A 19 4.80 -2.68 1.86
C LEU A 19 3.94 -3.69 1.12
N THR A 20 3.08 -3.26 0.20
CA THR A 20 2.36 -4.20 -0.67
C THR A 20 3.30 -4.94 -1.61
N ALA A 21 4.36 -4.28 -2.08
CA ALA A 21 5.36 -4.91 -2.92
C ALA A 21 6.15 -6.03 -2.21
N GLY A 22 6.19 -6.03 -0.87
CA GLY A 22 7.01 -6.99 -0.10
C GLY A 22 8.48 -6.60 -0.01
N SER A 23 8.78 -5.31 -0.15
CA SER A 23 10.14 -4.77 -0.12
C SER A 23 10.78 -5.03 1.24
N GLN A 24 12.05 -5.46 1.25
CA GLN A 24 12.86 -5.61 2.47
C GLN A 24 14.31 -5.20 2.16
N PRO A 25 15.10 -4.77 3.16
CA PRO A 25 16.52 -4.49 2.96
C PRO A 25 17.25 -5.65 2.26
N GLY A 26 17.88 -5.37 1.12
CA GLY A 26 18.59 -6.37 0.30
C GLY A 26 17.70 -7.24 -0.59
N ILE A 27 16.39 -7.00 -0.62
CA ILE A 27 15.38 -7.69 -1.45
C ILE A 27 14.50 -6.66 -2.21
N THR A 28 14.78 -5.36 -2.05
CA THR A 28 14.00 -4.22 -2.58
C THR A 28 14.14 -4.01 -4.08
N ASP A 29 15.23 -4.47 -4.69
CA ASP A 29 15.67 -3.92 -5.96
C ASP A 29 14.76 -4.24 -7.14
N TYR A 30 13.79 -5.16 -7.03
CA TYR A 30 12.80 -5.40 -8.08
C TYR A 30 11.40 -5.69 -7.55
N ALA A 31 11.14 -5.40 -6.27
CA ALA A 31 9.85 -5.65 -5.64
C ALA A 31 8.69 -5.02 -6.45
N PRO A 32 7.62 -5.77 -6.73
CA PRO A 32 7.21 -7.04 -6.11
C PRO A 32 7.78 -8.30 -6.74
N TYR A 33 8.67 -8.18 -7.72
CA TYR A 33 9.20 -9.30 -8.48
C TYR A 33 10.61 -9.70 -8.04
N THR A 34 10.99 -10.95 -8.33
CA THR A 34 12.32 -11.49 -8.01
C THR A 34 13.43 -10.95 -8.90
N GLY A 35 13.10 -10.18 -9.95
CA GLY A 35 14.07 -9.61 -10.88
C GLY A 35 13.47 -8.58 -11.86
N PRO A 36 14.30 -7.90 -12.66
CA PRO A 36 13.88 -6.75 -13.48
C PRO A 36 12.93 -7.11 -14.62
N ASN A 37 13.04 -8.33 -15.17
CA ASN A 37 12.33 -8.77 -16.37
C ASN A 37 11.45 -10.00 -16.11
N THR A 38 11.12 -10.30 -14.85
CA THR A 38 10.25 -11.43 -14.47
C THR A 38 8.97 -10.91 -13.82
N ARG A 39 7.94 -11.77 -13.82
CA ARG A 39 6.69 -11.58 -13.08
C ARG A 39 6.57 -12.53 -11.89
N ASP A 40 7.63 -13.26 -11.57
CA ASP A 40 7.70 -14.13 -10.41
C ASP A 40 7.67 -13.27 -9.13
N LEU A 41 6.64 -13.49 -8.31
CA LEU A 41 6.43 -12.71 -7.10
C LEU A 41 7.48 -13.03 -6.04
N LEU A 42 7.92 -12.00 -5.32
CA LEU A 42 8.74 -12.14 -4.12
C LEU A 42 8.01 -12.99 -3.07
N PRO A 43 8.60 -14.12 -2.61
CA PRO A 43 8.01 -14.99 -1.59
C PRO A 43 7.77 -14.32 -0.24
N THR A 44 8.43 -13.19 0.00
CA THR A 44 8.30 -12.37 1.21
C THR A 44 7.08 -11.46 1.19
N SER A 45 6.51 -11.16 0.02
CA SER A 45 5.37 -10.24 -0.10
C SER A 45 4.09 -10.85 0.48
N TYR A 46 3.28 -10.05 1.18
CA TYR A 46 2.00 -10.57 1.69
C TYR A 46 1.08 -11.08 0.57
N PRO A 47 1.05 -10.52 -0.66
CA PRO A 47 0.22 -11.08 -1.74
C PRO A 47 0.66 -12.48 -2.17
N TYR A 48 1.96 -12.77 -2.16
CA TYR A 48 2.47 -14.13 -2.37
C TYR A 48 1.96 -15.07 -1.28
N VAL A 49 2.21 -14.72 0.00
CA VAL A 49 1.84 -15.58 1.14
C VAL A 49 0.33 -15.77 1.23
N LEU A 50 -0.44 -14.70 0.98
CA LEU A 50 -1.90 -14.73 0.96
C LEU A 50 -2.42 -15.66 -0.15
N SER A 51 -1.77 -15.66 -1.31
CA SER A 51 -2.15 -16.55 -2.41
C SER A 51 -2.02 -18.02 -2.01
N ASP A 52 -0.88 -18.39 -1.41
CA ASP A 52 -0.63 -19.75 -0.91
C ASP A 52 -1.60 -20.15 0.22
N LEU A 53 -2.01 -19.22 1.07
CA LEU A 53 -2.97 -19.45 2.16
C LEU A 53 -4.41 -19.67 1.68
N LEU A 54 -4.76 -19.11 0.51
CA LEU A 54 -6.12 -19.10 -0.01
C LEU A 54 -6.37 -20.19 -1.05
N SER A 55 -5.38 -20.53 -1.87
CA SER A 55 -5.49 -21.58 -2.88
C SER A 55 -4.14 -22.21 -3.19
N VAL A 56 -3.98 -23.48 -2.84
CA VAL A 56 -2.80 -24.27 -3.20
C VAL A 56 -2.71 -24.49 -4.71
N SER A 57 -3.84 -24.61 -5.42
CA SER A 57 -3.84 -24.93 -6.86
C SER A 57 -3.49 -23.72 -7.74
N MET A 58 -3.91 -22.51 -7.34
CA MET A 58 -3.53 -21.29 -8.04
C MET A 58 -2.16 -20.80 -7.61
N GLY A 59 -1.79 -21.05 -6.35
CA GLY A 59 -0.57 -20.51 -5.74
C GLY A 59 -0.45 -19.02 -6.04
N THR A 60 0.75 -18.57 -6.36
CA THR A 60 1.12 -17.17 -6.65
C THR A 60 0.33 -16.48 -7.77
N ARG A 61 -0.44 -17.23 -8.58
CA ARG A 61 -1.27 -16.67 -9.66
C ARG A 61 -2.65 -16.21 -9.19
N LEU A 62 -3.04 -16.52 -7.95
CA LEU A 62 -4.33 -16.08 -7.41
C LEU A 62 -4.41 -14.56 -7.35
N ILE A 63 -3.37 -13.92 -6.81
CA ILE A 63 -3.33 -12.48 -6.56
C ILE A 63 -2.28 -11.83 -7.44
N ARG A 64 -2.69 -10.84 -8.23
CA ARG A 64 -1.75 -9.97 -8.93
C ARG A 64 -1.25 -8.89 -7.99
N ASN A 65 0.04 -8.93 -7.65
CA ASN A 65 0.68 -7.87 -6.89
C ASN A 65 1.03 -6.69 -7.81
N LEU A 66 0.47 -5.52 -7.50
CA LEU A 66 0.71 -4.24 -8.19
C LEU A 66 1.36 -3.21 -7.25
N GLY A 67 1.94 -3.67 -6.13
CA GLY A 67 2.66 -2.83 -5.18
C GLY A 67 3.86 -2.15 -5.83
N ARG A 68 4.06 -0.86 -5.56
CA ARG A 68 5.12 -0.04 -6.16
C ARG A 68 5.90 0.69 -5.07
N GLY A 69 7.20 0.43 -4.98
CA GLY A 69 8.07 1.15 -4.03
C GLY A 69 7.98 2.66 -4.23
N GLY A 70 7.83 3.42 -3.13
CA GLY A 70 7.72 4.87 -3.18
C GLY A 70 6.40 5.44 -3.72
N SER A 71 5.45 4.60 -4.16
CA SER A 71 4.18 5.08 -4.70
C SER A 71 3.32 5.78 -3.65
N THR A 72 2.70 6.89 -4.06
CA THR A 72 1.74 7.72 -3.31
C THR A 72 0.35 7.60 -3.91
N THR A 73 -0.66 8.19 -3.27
CA THR A 73 -2.02 8.24 -3.84
C THR A 73 -2.09 8.97 -5.19
N ARG A 74 -1.18 9.93 -5.44
CA ARG A 74 -1.15 10.72 -6.69
C ARG A 74 -0.81 9.88 -7.91
N ASP A 75 0.05 8.87 -7.75
CA ASP A 75 0.50 8.01 -8.84
C ASP A 75 -0.61 7.09 -9.38
N TRP A 76 -1.70 6.98 -8.62
CA TRP A 76 -2.87 6.17 -8.95
C TRP A 76 -4.04 7.00 -9.47
N LEU A 77 -3.87 8.31 -9.69
CA LEU A 77 -4.92 9.14 -10.30
C LEU A 77 -5.09 8.82 -11.80
N PRO A 78 -6.28 9.05 -12.38
CA PRO A 78 -6.48 8.92 -13.83
C PRO A 78 -5.47 9.74 -14.63
N GLY A 79 -4.86 9.13 -15.65
CA GLY A 79 -3.81 9.75 -16.47
C GLY A 79 -2.44 9.89 -15.79
N ALA A 80 -2.31 9.57 -14.49
CA ALA A 80 -1.02 9.56 -13.81
C ALA A 80 -0.14 8.44 -14.35
N THR A 81 1.16 8.71 -14.40
CA THR A 81 2.18 7.74 -14.80
C THR A 81 3.08 7.49 -13.61
N TRP A 82 3.43 6.22 -13.39
CA TRP A 82 4.45 5.85 -12.43
C TRP A 82 5.58 5.15 -13.19
N GLU A 83 6.81 5.60 -12.95
CA GLU A 83 7.99 5.01 -13.55
C GLU A 83 9.06 4.80 -12.51
N ARG A 84 9.68 3.63 -12.59
CA ARG A 84 10.87 3.33 -11.86
C ARG A 84 12.10 3.89 -12.57
N ALA A 85 12.74 4.89 -11.96
CA ALA A 85 13.83 5.66 -12.58
C ALA A 85 15.09 4.84 -12.90
N ASP A 86 15.41 3.83 -12.09
CA ASP A 86 16.62 3.01 -12.18
C ASP A 86 16.46 1.75 -13.06
N VAL A 87 15.22 1.41 -13.46
CA VAL A 87 14.94 0.19 -14.24
C VAL A 87 14.03 0.54 -15.44
N PRO A 88 14.61 1.03 -16.56
CA PRO A 88 13.86 1.26 -17.79
C PRO A 88 13.23 -0.05 -18.28
N GLY A 89 11.89 -0.12 -18.31
CA GLY A 89 11.15 -1.33 -18.69
C GLY A 89 10.65 -2.18 -17.52
N PHE A 90 10.75 -1.70 -16.28
CA PHE A 90 10.19 -2.40 -15.12
C PHE A 90 8.69 -2.72 -15.35
N PRO A 91 8.20 -3.95 -15.04
CA PRO A 91 6.88 -4.39 -15.52
C PRO A 91 5.68 -3.62 -14.98
N LEU A 92 5.88 -2.78 -13.95
CA LEU A 92 4.83 -1.93 -13.36
C LEU A 92 4.92 -0.45 -13.81
N ASN A 93 5.87 -0.10 -14.67
CA ASN A 93 5.92 1.22 -15.30
C ASN A 93 4.71 1.41 -16.20
N GLY A 94 4.21 2.63 -16.27
CA GLY A 94 3.06 2.98 -17.11
C GLY A 94 2.00 3.74 -16.33
N ARG A 95 0.73 3.52 -16.66
CA ARG A 95 -0.41 4.25 -16.08
C ARG A 95 -1.22 3.34 -15.16
N PRO A 96 -0.95 3.33 -13.84
CA PRO A 96 -1.38 2.25 -12.96
C PRO A 96 -2.89 2.03 -12.93
N LEU A 97 -3.67 3.09 -12.75
CA LEU A 97 -5.13 3.00 -12.69
C LEU A 97 -5.73 2.79 -14.09
N ASP A 98 -5.29 3.57 -15.08
CA ASP A 98 -5.82 3.49 -16.45
C ASP A 98 -5.67 2.08 -17.04
N GLU A 99 -4.55 1.41 -16.79
CA GLU A 99 -4.31 0.03 -17.23
C GLU A 99 -5.29 -0.97 -16.61
N ILE A 100 -5.63 -0.81 -15.32
CA ILE A 100 -6.65 -1.63 -14.65
C ILE A 100 -8.01 -1.37 -15.27
N LEU A 101 -8.37 -0.11 -15.50
CA LEU A 101 -9.66 0.28 -16.05
C LEU A 101 -9.82 -0.19 -17.51
N ALA A 102 -8.75 -0.13 -18.30
CA ALA A 102 -8.70 -0.61 -19.68
C ALA A 102 -8.61 -2.14 -19.79
N SER A 103 -8.21 -2.83 -18.72
CA SER A 103 -8.07 -4.29 -18.72
C SER A 103 -9.39 -4.98 -19.07
N ARG A 104 -9.27 -6.00 -19.93
CA ARG A 104 -10.36 -6.95 -20.24
C ARG A 104 -10.44 -8.10 -19.23
N GLU A 105 -9.49 -8.17 -18.31
CA GLU A 105 -9.51 -9.18 -17.26
C GLU A 105 -10.67 -8.92 -16.29
N ASN A 106 -11.30 -10.00 -15.87
CA ASN A 106 -12.44 -9.94 -14.94
C ASN A 106 -11.96 -9.80 -13.50
N ILE A 107 -11.32 -8.67 -13.19
CA ILE A 107 -10.89 -8.33 -11.83
C ILE A 107 -12.13 -8.16 -10.96
N ARG A 108 -12.18 -8.87 -9.83
CA ARG A 108 -13.33 -8.91 -8.92
C ARG A 108 -13.07 -8.13 -7.64
N VAL A 109 -11.86 -8.26 -7.09
CA VAL A 109 -11.48 -7.74 -5.77
C VAL A 109 -10.18 -6.95 -5.84
N CYS A 110 -10.15 -5.80 -5.17
CA CYS A 110 -8.95 -5.00 -4.95
C CYS A 110 -8.65 -4.92 -3.45
N LEU A 111 -7.44 -5.32 -3.06
CA LEU A 111 -6.88 -5.10 -1.72
C LEU A 111 -6.02 -3.84 -1.79
N LEU A 112 -6.52 -2.73 -1.28
CA LEU A 112 -5.92 -1.40 -1.45
C LEU A 112 -5.27 -0.93 -0.14
N MET A 113 -3.99 -0.57 -0.18
CA MET A 113 -3.29 0.09 0.93
C MET A 113 -2.33 1.14 0.39
N LEU A 114 -2.72 2.42 0.49
CA LEU A 114 -1.95 3.58 0.07
C LEU A 114 -1.99 4.65 1.17
N GLY A 115 -0.97 5.52 1.21
CA GLY A 115 -0.90 6.62 2.17
C GLY A 115 0.42 6.69 2.95
N THR A 116 1.22 5.62 3.01
CA THR A 116 2.47 5.60 3.79
C THR A 116 3.48 6.61 3.22
N ASN A 117 3.61 6.67 1.90
CA ASN A 117 4.50 7.63 1.25
C ASN A 117 3.92 9.04 1.18
N ASP A 118 2.58 9.19 1.20
CA ASP A 118 1.94 10.49 1.38
C ASP A 118 2.33 11.09 2.76
N VAL A 119 2.44 10.28 3.82
CA VAL A 119 3.03 10.73 5.11
C VAL A 119 4.50 11.14 4.96
N ASN A 120 5.34 10.30 4.36
CA ASN A 120 6.78 10.58 4.22
C ASN A 120 7.06 11.85 3.40
N SER A 121 6.32 12.04 2.31
CA SER A 121 6.44 13.21 1.44
C SER A 121 5.99 14.50 2.11
N SER A 122 5.09 14.45 3.12
CA SER A 122 4.67 15.61 3.90
C SER A 122 5.60 15.95 5.08
N VAL A 123 6.26 14.96 5.71
CA VAL A 123 7.12 15.21 6.89
C VAL A 123 8.38 16.03 6.55
N VAL A 124 9.01 15.75 5.42
CA VAL A 124 10.28 16.41 5.04
C VAL A 124 10.08 17.90 4.75
N PRO A 125 9.11 18.33 3.92
CA PRO A 125 8.82 19.74 3.69
C PRO A 125 8.36 20.50 4.93
N ASP A 126 7.50 19.93 5.77
CA ASP A 126 7.00 20.63 6.97
C ASP A 126 8.14 20.96 7.96
N PHE A 127 9.08 20.05 8.16
CA PHE A 127 10.23 20.34 9.01
C PHE A 127 11.13 21.44 8.43
N MET A 128 11.30 21.48 7.10
CA MET A 128 12.05 22.53 6.42
C MET A 128 11.32 23.90 6.53
N MET A 129 10.01 23.92 6.34
CA MET A 129 9.17 25.13 6.42
C MET A 129 9.13 25.73 7.83
N ARG A 130 8.97 24.91 8.87
CA ARG A 130 9.02 25.39 10.26
C ARG A 130 10.37 25.98 10.64
N ARG A 131 11.47 25.49 10.04
CA ARG A 131 12.83 25.98 10.31
C ARG A 131 13.09 27.37 9.72
N ILE A 132 12.34 27.77 8.69
CA ILE A 132 12.43 29.10 8.05
C ILE A 132 11.31 30.06 8.47
N GLY A 133 10.51 29.72 9.49
CA GLY A 133 9.40 30.55 9.97
C GLY A 133 8.16 30.55 9.05
N GLY A 134 8.01 29.52 8.21
CA GLY A 134 6.89 29.36 7.29
C GLY A 134 5.56 29.01 7.96
N VAL A 135 4.47 29.12 7.19
CA VAL A 135 3.07 29.01 7.65
C VAL A 135 2.74 27.62 8.22
N VAL A 136 2.10 27.61 9.39
CA VAL A 136 1.51 26.44 10.04
C VAL A 136 0.11 26.19 9.45
N GLY A 137 -0.15 25.01 8.87
CA GLY A 137 -1.44 24.64 8.26
C GLY A 137 -1.36 23.83 6.96
N TYR A 138 -0.19 23.82 6.31
CA TYR A 138 0.10 23.05 5.08
C TYR A 138 -0.17 21.54 5.23
N GLU A 139 -0.10 21.02 6.46
CA GLU A 139 -0.26 19.62 6.81
C GLU A 139 -1.66 19.08 6.47
N ASP A 140 -2.71 19.85 6.76
CA ASP A 140 -4.09 19.37 6.58
C ASP A 140 -4.48 19.32 5.10
N ASP A 141 -3.99 20.25 4.29
CA ASP A 141 -4.24 20.30 2.85
C ASP A 141 -3.69 19.06 2.13
N ASP A 142 -2.51 18.56 2.51
CA ASP A 142 -1.92 17.37 1.89
C ASP A 142 -2.65 16.09 2.31
N PHE A 143 -3.17 16.02 3.55
CA PHE A 143 -4.01 14.89 3.97
C PHE A 143 -5.43 14.97 3.39
N LEU A 144 -5.96 16.16 3.15
CA LEU A 144 -7.19 16.35 2.37
C LEU A 144 -6.99 15.88 0.93
N LYS A 145 -5.88 16.25 0.27
CA LYS A 145 -5.55 15.71 -1.06
C LYS A 145 -5.42 14.19 -1.04
N THR A 146 -4.77 13.61 -0.03
CA THR A 146 -4.69 12.14 0.13
C THR A 146 -6.09 11.53 0.15
N ARG A 147 -7.02 12.11 0.93
CA ARG A 147 -8.41 11.67 0.99
C ARG A 147 -9.11 11.75 -0.37
N GLU A 148 -9.04 12.91 -1.02
CA GLU A 148 -9.69 13.13 -2.32
C GLU A 148 -9.13 12.21 -3.40
N ASN A 149 -7.81 11.99 -3.42
CA ASN A 149 -7.18 11.04 -4.33
C ASN A 149 -7.71 9.63 -4.12
N LEU A 150 -7.80 9.16 -2.86
CA LEU A 150 -8.38 7.87 -2.53
C LEU A 150 -9.84 7.75 -3.00
N ILE A 151 -10.65 8.79 -2.80
CA ILE A 151 -12.05 8.81 -3.25
C ILE A 151 -12.12 8.68 -4.78
N ILE A 152 -11.28 9.40 -5.52
CA ILE A 152 -11.22 9.30 -6.99
C ILE A 152 -10.85 7.88 -7.42
N ILE A 153 -9.80 7.29 -6.84
CA ILE A 153 -9.34 5.93 -7.14
C ILE A 153 -10.47 4.91 -6.88
N LEU A 154 -11.07 4.98 -5.69
CA LEU A 154 -12.15 4.08 -5.28
C LEU A 154 -13.37 4.19 -6.19
N THR A 155 -13.74 5.42 -6.58
CA THR A 155 -14.86 5.67 -7.49
C THR A 155 -14.61 5.01 -8.84
N ARG A 156 -13.41 5.16 -9.42
CA ARG A 156 -13.07 4.52 -10.70
C ARG A 156 -13.07 2.99 -10.63
N LEU A 157 -12.54 2.43 -9.56
CA LEU A 157 -12.57 0.97 -9.33
C LEU A 157 -14.01 0.46 -9.18
N HIS A 158 -14.85 1.22 -8.46
CA HIS A 158 -16.27 0.90 -8.29
C HIS A 158 -17.05 0.98 -9.61
N GLU A 159 -16.83 2.02 -10.42
CA GLU A 159 -17.43 2.17 -11.76
C GLU A 159 -17.05 1.00 -12.68
N LYS A 160 -15.83 0.46 -12.54
CA LYS A 160 -15.37 -0.75 -13.24
C LYS A 160 -16.00 -2.04 -12.71
N GLY A 161 -16.71 -2.00 -11.58
CA GLY A 161 -17.34 -3.14 -10.93
C GLY A 161 -16.42 -3.93 -9.99
N ILE A 162 -15.28 -3.35 -9.58
CA ILE A 162 -14.31 -4.00 -8.70
C ILE A 162 -14.66 -3.70 -7.24
N VAL A 163 -14.81 -4.75 -6.43
CA VAL A 163 -15.04 -4.61 -4.99
C VAL A 163 -13.72 -4.31 -4.30
N THR A 164 -13.62 -3.12 -3.71
CA THR A 164 -12.36 -2.65 -3.11
C THR A 164 -12.43 -2.65 -1.59
N TYR A 165 -11.45 -3.28 -0.96
CA TYR A 165 -11.19 -3.18 0.48
C TYR A 165 -10.02 -2.23 0.68
N LEU A 166 -10.26 -1.08 1.29
CA LEU A 166 -9.22 -0.11 1.64
C LEU A 166 -8.73 -0.40 3.05
N ALA A 167 -7.44 -0.66 3.26
CA ALA A 167 -6.84 -0.87 4.57
C ALA A 167 -6.30 0.45 5.15
N LYS A 168 -6.24 0.52 6.49
CA LYS A 168 -5.45 1.56 7.18
C LYS A 168 -3.96 1.23 7.08
N ILE A 169 -3.14 2.26 6.91
CA ILE A 169 -1.69 2.11 6.78
C ILE A 169 -1.06 1.75 8.14
N PRO A 170 0.03 0.98 8.18
CA PRO A 170 0.72 0.63 9.42
C PRO A 170 1.44 1.84 10.04
N PRO A 171 1.94 1.74 11.28
CA PRO A 171 2.72 2.79 11.91
C PRO A 171 3.97 3.08 11.09
N ASN A 172 4.26 4.36 10.85
CA ASN A 172 5.49 4.75 10.17
C ASN A 172 6.63 4.89 11.19
N ARG A 173 7.59 3.96 11.13
CA ARG A 173 8.76 3.92 12.03
C ARG A 173 10.07 4.28 11.30
N ASN A 174 9.96 5.01 10.18
CA ASN A 174 11.10 5.43 9.38
C ASN A 174 12.16 6.14 10.22
N ARG A 175 13.36 5.55 10.30
CA ARG A 175 14.54 6.14 10.97
C ARG A 175 15.60 6.67 10.01
N GLY A 176 15.27 6.77 8.72
CA GLY A 176 16.17 7.15 7.64
C GLY A 176 17.20 6.07 7.31
N GLY A 177 18.07 6.37 6.36
CA GLY A 177 19.13 5.50 5.88
C GLY A 177 19.02 5.14 4.39
N GLU A 178 18.09 5.75 3.66
CA GLU A 178 17.95 5.55 2.21
C GLU A 178 18.68 6.61 1.38
N SER A 179 19.07 7.73 1.99
CA SER A 179 19.87 8.76 1.32
C SER A 179 21.36 8.37 1.21
N LEU A 180 22.08 8.97 0.25
CA LEU A 180 23.53 8.81 0.10
C LEU A 180 24.24 9.03 1.45
N PHE A 181 24.95 7.99 1.91
CA PHE A 181 25.66 7.90 3.20
C PHE A 181 24.80 7.87 4.48
N GLY A 182 23.48 7.70 4.37
CA GLY A 182 22.58 7.55 5.53
C GLY A 182 22.50 8.79 6.42
N LEU A 183 22.80 9.97 5.88
CA LEU A 183 22.80 11.25 6.60
C LEU A 183 21.40 11.64 7.10
N ASP A 184 20.36 11.21 6.38
CA ASP A 184 18.96 11.35 6.76
C ASP A 184 18.62 10.65 8.09
N ARG A 185 19.44 9.69 8.56
CA ARG A 185 19.27 9.09 9.89
C ARG A 185 19.35 10.10 11.02
N LEU A 186 20.20 11.13 10.90
CA LEU A 186 20.31 12.18 11.92
C LEU A 186 19.03 13.02 12.03
N PHE A 187 18.29 13.11 10.94
CA PHE A 187 17.03 13.82 10.87
C PHE A 187 15.89 12.96 11.42
N PHE A 188 15.70 11.76 10.87
CA PHE A 188 14.57 10.90 11.21
C PHE A 188 14.65 10.32 12.63
N ASN A 189 15.84 10.16 13.22
CA ASN A 189 15.96 9.72 14.62
C ASN A 189 15.56 10.77 15.66
N ARG A 190 15.26 12.00 15.27
CA ARG A 190 14.82 13.04 16.23
C ARG A 190 13.44 12.68 16.76
N ARG A 191 13.28 12.71 18.09
CA ARG A 191 11.99 12.44 18.77
C ARG A 191 10.82 13.19 18.15
N GLY A 192 10.98 14.50 17.88
CA GLY A 192 9.91 15.31 17.28
C GLY A 192 9.57 14.93 15.84
N VAL A 193 10.47 14.29 15.08
CA VAL A 193 10.18 13.75 13.75
C VAL A 193 9.39 12.45 13.87
N GLN A 194 9.77 11.57 14.79
CA GLN A 194 9.02 10.33 15.07
C GLN A 194 7.59 10.61 15.58
N GLU A 195 7.43 11.59 16.46
CA GLU A 195 6.10 12.03 16.94
C GLU A 195 5.23 12.59 15.79
N LYS A 196 5.84 13.28 14.82
CA LYS A 196 5.13 13.76 13.63
C LYS A 196 4.76 12.65 12.65
N LEU A 197 5.67 11.70 12.40
CA LEU A 197 5.37 10.52 11.57
C LEU A 197 4.16 9.77 12.14
N ASP A 198 4.13 9.54 13.46
CA ASP A 198 2.99 8.92 14.14
C ASP A 198 1.71 9.75 14.01
N LEU A 199 1.79 11.07 14.24
CA LEU A 199 0.64 11.97 14.09
C LEU A 199 0.07 11.93 12.66
N TYR A 200 0.91 12.05 11.65
CA TYR A 200 0.51 12.08 10.25
C TYR A 200 -0.04 10.72 9.80
N THR A 201 0.54 9.61 10.25
CA THR A 201 -0.04 8.28 10.03
C THR A 201 -1.44 8.19 10.62
N ARG A 202 -1.66 8.71 11.84
CA ARG A 202 -3.00 8.77 12.44
C ARG A 202 -3.95 9.67 11.64
N MET A 203 -3.48 10.80 11.11
CA MET A 203 -4.29 11.68 10.27
C MET A 203 -4.73 10.99 8.97
N VAL A 204 -3.81 10.32 8.26
CA VAL A 204 -4.17 9.53 7.06
C VAL A 204 -5.20 8.45 7.42
N ASN A 205 -5.01 7.72 8.52
CA ASN A 205 -5.96 6.70 8.95
C ASN A 205 -7.32 7.29 9.38
N ALA A 206 -7.35 8.51 9.92
CA ALA A 206 -8.60 9.22 10.18
C ALA A 206 -9.31 9.63 8.88
N ARG A 207 -8.57 10.07 7.85
CA ARG A 207 -9.14 10.32 6.51
C ARG A 207 -9.70 9.05 5.88
N ILE A 208 -9.09 7.89 6.12
CA ILE A 208 -9.62 6.59 5.70
C ILE A 208 -10.94 6.27 6.44
N ASP A 209 -11.02 6.56 7.74
CA ASP A 209 -12.27 6.40 8.51
C ASP A 209 -13.40 7.30 7.99
N GLU A 210 -13.10 8.55 7.63
CA GLU A 210 -14.05 9.45 6.97
C GLU A 210 -14.56 8.87 5.65
N ILE A 211 -13.67 8.31 4.82
CA ILE A 211 -14.05 7.67 3.56
C ILE A 211 -15.01 6.50 3.81
N TYR A 212 -14.75 5.65 4.80
CA TYR A 212 -15.66 4.55 5.14
C TYR A 212 -17.05 5.04 5.57
N ALA A 213 -17.11 6.13 6.32
CA ALA A 213 -18.36 6.69 6.83
C ALA A 213 -19.16 7.39 5.72
N SER A 214 -18.49 8.16 4.88
CA SER A 214 -19.13 8.98 3.85
C SER A 214 -19.40 8.24 2.54
N HIS A 215 -18.62 7.22 2.20
CA HIS A 215 -18.70 6.52 0.92
C HIS A 215 -18.82 4.98 1.04
N PRO A 216 -19.69 4.42 1.90
CA PRO A 216 -19.77 2.96 2.11
C PRO A 216 -20.23 2.17 0.87
N HIS A 217 -20.73 2.86 -0.17
CA HIS A 217 -21.20 2.25 -1.41
C HIS A 217 -20.06 1.97 -2.41
N ILE A 218 -18.93 2.70 -2.35
CA ILE A 218 -17.78 2.50 -3.24
C ILE A 218 -16.63 1.71 -2.61
N VAL A 219 -16.61 1.57 -1.28
CA VAL A 219 -15.50 0.94 -0.55
C VAL A 219 -15.96 0.08 0.61
N ARG A 220 -15.19 -0.98 0.89
CA ARG A 220 -15.31 -1.83 2.07
C ARG A 220 -14.13 -1.60 3.01
N LYS A 221 -14.37 -1.81 4.31
CA LYS A 221 -13.34 -1.71 5.34
C LYS A 221 -12.32 -2.85 5.18
N GLY A 222 -11.06 -2.50 5.00
CA GLY A 222 -9.92 -3.42 5.07
C GLY A 222 -9.34 -3.52 6.48
N PRO A 223 -8.24 -4.26 6.65
CA PRO A 223 -7.53 -4.37 7.92
C PRO A 223 -7.04 -3.04 8.50
N ASP A 224 -6.97 -2.98 9.83
CA ASP A 224 -6.30 -1.90 10.56
C ASP A 224 -4.87 -2.29 10.91
N PHE A 225 -3.94 -2.07 9.97
CA PHE A 225 -2.53 -2.40 10.18
C PHE A 225 -1.83 -1.48 11.17
N TYR A 226 -2.36 -0.29 11.41
CA TYR A 226 -1.86 0.59 12.45
C TYR A 226 -2.02 -0.06 13.82
N THR A 227 -3.26 -0.41 14.17
CA THR A 227 -3.58 -1.07 15.44
C THR A 227 -2.86 -2.41 15.57
N LEU A 228 -2.77 -3.18 14.48
CA LEU A 228 -2.11 -4.50 14.47
C LEU A 228 -0.61 -4.44 14.77
N PHE A 229 0.08 -3.36 14.41
CA PHE A 229 1.55 -3.30 14.48
C PHE A 229 2.10 -2.22 15.42
N LYS A 230 1.29 -1.30 15.95
CA LYS A 230 1.75 -0.16 16.77
C LYS A 230 2.63 -0.58 17.95
N GLU A 231 2.26 -1.66 18.64
CA GLU A 231 2.99 -2.15 19.82
C GLU A 231 3.97 -3.29 19.51
N ARG A 232 4.16 -3.63 18.23
CA ARG A 232 5.01 -4.76 17.82
C ARG A 232 6.33 -4.27 17.26
N SER A 233 7.42 -4.54 17.96
CA SER A 233 8.79 -4.25 17.48
C SER A 233 9.40 -5.42 16.71
N ASP A 234 8.93 -6.64 16.96
CA ASP A 234 9.38 -7.91 16.41
C ASP A 234 9.00 -8.14 14.94
N VAL A 235 8.09 -7.34 14.38
CA VAL A 235 7.57 -7.49 13.01
C VAL A 235 8.29 -6.62 11.98
N TRP A 236 9.21 -5.77 12.41
CA TRP A 236 9.91 -4.82 11.54
C TRP A 236 11.27 -5.37 11.11
N SER A 237 11.69 -5.01 9.91
CA SER A 237 13.05 -5.20 9.42
C SER A 237 14.00 -4.21 10.08
N ARG A 238 15.31 -4.35 9.81
CA ARG A 238 16.35 -3.49 10.40
C ARG A 238 16.23 -2.01 10.01
N ASP A 239 15.60 -1.71 8.88
CA ASP A 239 15.33 -0.34 8.43
C ASP A 239 14.16 0.33 9.18
N LEU A 240 13.38 -0.46 9.92
CA LEU A 240 12.17 -0.04 10.64
C LEU A 240 11.13 0.67 9.75
N MET A 241 11.21 0.48 8.44
CA MET A 241 10.19 0.95 7.48
C MET A 241 9.43 -0.22 6.90
N HIS A 242 10.16 -1.29 6.60
CA HIS A 242 9.60 -2.47 5.98
C HIS A 242 9.36 -3.55 7.03
N LEU A 243 8.37 -4.40 6.76
CA LEU A 243 8.09 -5.56 7.60
C LEU A 243 9.11 -6.66 7.34
N ASN A 244 9.41 -7.44 8.37
CA ASN A 244 10.13 -8.69 8.18
C ASN A 244 9.15 -9.81 7.77
N THR A 245 9.66 -11.03 7.60
CA THR A 245 8.87 -12.20 7.23
C THR A 245 7.65 -12.43 8.14
N LEU A 246 7.79 -12.21 9.44
CA LEU A 246 6.69 -12.37 10.39
C LEU A 246 5.62 -11.29 10.18
N GLY A 247 6.02 -10.03 9.98
CA GLY A 247 5.10 -8.94 9.70
C GLY A 247 4.28 -9.15 8.43
N TYR A 248 4.91 -9.58 7.33
CA TYR A 248 4.18 -9.88 6.09
C TYR A 248 3.25 -11.09 6.21
N ARG A 249 3.61 -12.10 7.00
CA ARG A 249 2.71 -13.21 7.33
C ARG A 249 1.49 -12.74 8.10
N PHE A 250 1.66 -11.85 9.08
CA PHE A 250 0.52 -11.24 9.77
C PHE A 250 -0.38 -10.46 8.81
N MET A 251 0.18 -9.66 7.89
CA MET A 251 -0.64 -8.99 6.87
C MET A 251 -1.45 -9.98 6.04
N ALA A 252 -0.82 -11.05 5.57
CA ALA A 252 -1.47 -12.08 4.77
C ALA A 252 -2.59 -12.78 5.57
N TRP A 253 -2.35 -13.17 6.81
CA TRP A 253 -3.37 -13.79 7.66
C TRP A 253 -4.57 -12.88 7.90
N THR A 254 -4.34 -11.60 8.21
CA THR A 254 -5.43 -10.65 8.45
C THR A 254 -6.26 -10.40 7.20
N TRP A 255 -5.62 -10.30 6.02
CA TRP A 255 -6.37 -10.24 4.75
C TRP A 255 -7.16 -11.53 4.48
N ALA A 256 -6.57 -12.70 4.75
CA ALA A 256 -7.26 -13.98 4.55
C ALA A 256 -8.50 -14.11 5.44
N GLU A 257 -8.39 -13.71 6.71
CA GLU A 257 -9.51 -13.69 7.65
C GLU A 257 -10.64 -12.80 7.16
N LEU A 258 -10.32 -11.58 6.69
CA LEU A 258 -11.31 -10.67 6.12
C LEU A 258 -12.02 -11.27 4.90
N LEU A 259 -11.29 -11.84 3.95
CA LEU A 259 -11.88 -12.43 2.75
C LEU A 259 -12.79 -13.63 3.09
N ARG A 260 -12.42 -14.41 4.12
CA ARG A 260 -13.25 -15.51 4.64
C ARG A 260 -14.51 -14.99 5.33
N SER A 261 -14.41 -13.95 6.17
CA SER A 261 -15.58 -13.37 6.85
C SER A 261 -16.57 -12.76 5.86
N GLU A 262 -16.06 -12.20 4.76
CA GLU A 262 -16.84 -11.66 3.64
C GLU A 262 -17.42 -12.75 2.72
N LYS A 263 -17.16 -14.03 3.01
CA LYS A 263 -17.66 -15.20 2.28
C LYS A 263 -17.30 -15.18 0.78
N ILE A 264 -16.13 -14.63 0.46
CA ILE A 264 -15.56 -14.70 -0.90
C ILE A 264 -15.29 -16.18 -1.21
N ALA A 265 -15.94 -16.73 -2.23
CA ALA A 265 -15.74 -18.12 -2.61
C ALA A 265 -14.55 -18.25 -3.55
N ILE A 266 -13.50 -18.90 -3.08
CA ILE A 266 -12.32 -19.26 -3.86
C ILE A 266 -12.53 -20.72 -4.28
N GLN A 267 -12.81 -20.96 -5.56
CA GLN A 267 -13.27 -22.27 -6.07
C GLN A 267 -12.17 -23.06 -6.79
N VAL A 268 -10.94 -22.77 -6.43
CA VAL A 268 -9.74 -23.12 -7.19
C VAL A 268 -8.75 -23.79 -6.30
#